data_AF-A0A7C1BN46-F1
#
_entry.id   AF-A0A7C1BN46-F1
#
_cell.length_a   1.000
_cell.length_b   1.000
_cell.length_c   1.000
_cell.angle_alpha   90.00
_cell.angle_beta   90.00
_cell.angle_gamma   90.00
#
_symmetry.space_group_name_H-M   'P 1'
#
loop_
_entity.id
_entity.type
_entity.pdbx_description
1 polymer ?
#
loop_
_entity_poly.entity_id
_entity_poly.type
_entity_poly.pdbx_seq_one_letter_code
_entity_poly.pdbx_strand_id
1 'polypeptide(L)'
;MSKTLEKDIEKVLESGVALLVYDIPYPPSSIKRSEISGWYTWYDWATNKLRMLGYPLQYSVVIVSESDLGKVRDAIRVIEEKRRYLRNNGIDIPKPNIKIIRFSPKTKEDGRILYHLLREWMYHTLKTFIESIEEQIKQGKEQTSIERKVRKFMKKIRSQDFLNIILRDKEIRSLMLQMEILTS
;
A
#
# COMPACT_ATOMS: atom_id res chain seq x y z
N MET A 1 11.43 18.81 15.49
CA MET A 1 11.32 17.37 15.85
C MET A 1 12.30 17.06 16.96
N SER A 2 11.97 16.20 17.93
CA SER A 2 12.93 15.85 18.98
C SER A 2 13.99 14.88 18.44
N LYS A 3 15.25 15.05 18.85
CA LYS A 3 16.39 14.18 18.48
C LYS A 3 16.16 12.68 18.77
N THR A 4 15.18 12.36 19.60
CA THR A 4 14.78 10.99 19.96
C THR A 4 14.04 10.28 18.83
N LEU A 5 13.21 11.02 18.07
CA LEU A 5 12.35 10.47 17.03
C LEU A 5 13.15 10.04 15.79
N GLU A 6 14.15 10.85 15.40
CA GLU A 6 15.09 10.50 14.32
C GLU A 6 15.87 9.22 14.66
N LYS A 7 16.37 9.09 15.90
CA LYS A 7 17.07 7.88 16.37
C LYS A 7 16.24 6.60 16.33
N ASP A 8 14.95 6.69 16.66
CA ASP A 8 14.06 5.52 16.65
C ASP A 8 13.65 5.10 15.23
N ILE A 9 13.80 5.98 14.25
CA ILE A 9 13.53 5.67 12.84
C ILE A 9 14.82 5.18 12.16
N GLU A 10 15.97 5.78 12.50
CA GLU A 10 17.30 5.25 12.14
C GLU A 10 17.39 3.76 12.50
N LYS A 11 16.99 3.36 13.71
CA LYS A 11 16.98 1.96 14.13
C LYS A 11 16.09 1.03 13.30
N VAL A 12 14.95 1.50 12.82
CA VAL A 12 14.05 0.64 12.01
C VAL A 12 14.55 0.55 10.57
N LEU A 13 15.21 1.59 10.06
CA LEU A 13 15.86 1.55 8.76
C LEU A 13 17.17 0.73 8.79
N GLU A 14 17.86 0.71 9.93
CA GLU A 14 18.95 -0.22 10.24
C GLU A 14 18.47 -1.68 10.33
N SER A 15 17.20 -1.92 10.71
CA SER A 15 16.61 -3.27 10.76
C SER A 15 16.30 -3.89 9.39
N GLY A 16 16.52 -3.12 8.31
CA GLY A 16 16.43 -3.59 6.92
C GLY A 16 15.06 -3.35 6.29
N VAL A 17 15.08 -2.81 5.07
CA VAL A 17 13.90 -2.61 4.22
C VAL A 17 14.12 -3.28 2.87
N ALA A 18 13.04 -3.62 2.18
CA ALA A 18 13.11 -4.15 0.84
C ALA A 18 12.12 -3.45 -0.09
N LEU A 19 12.46 -3.37 -1.37
CA LEU A 19 11.52 -3.01 -2.43
C LEU A 19 10.86 -4.29 -2.93
N LEU A 20 9.54 -4.32 -2.84
CA LEU A 20 8.70 -5.24 -3.58
C LEU A 20 8.30 -4.55 -4.88
N VAL A 21 8.87 -5.03 -5.99
CA VAL A 21 8.56 -4.55 -7.35
C VAL A 21 7.79 -5.64 -8.06
N TYR A 22 6.65 -5.31 -8.65
CA TYR A 22 5.83 -6.30 -9.33
C TYR A 22 5.25 -5.81 -10.65
N ASP A 23 5.08 -6.75 -11.55
CA ASP A 23 4.30 -6.62 -12.78
C ASP A 23 3.28 -7.76 -12.81
N ILE A 24 2.01 -7.39 -12.63
CA ILE A 24 0.88 -8.31 -12.63
C ILE A 24 0.22 -8.19 -14.01
N PRO A 25 0.08 -9.28 -14.78
CA PRO A 25 -0.52 -9.23 -16.11
C PRO A 25 -1.93 -8.66 -16.09
N TYR A 26 -2.12 -7.54 -16.78
CA TYR A 26 -3.44 -6.93 -16.94
C TYR A 26 -4.28 -7.73 -17.95
N PRO A 27 -5.59 -7.88 -17.73
CA PRO A 27 -6.45 -8.58 -18.68
C PRO A 27 -6.46 -7.89 -20.06
N PRO A 28 -6.41 -8.64 -21.17
CA PRO A 28 -6.39 -8.06 -22.51
C PRO A 28 -7.72 -7.39 -22.85
N SER A 29 -7.65 -6.24 -23.52
CA SER A 29 -8.84 -5.48 -23.97
C SER A 29 -9.56 -6.14 -25.16
N SER A 30 -8.90 -7.04 -25.88
CA SER A 30 -9.43 -7.73 -27.05
C SER A 30 -10.41 -8.85 -26.73
N ILE A 31 -10.43 -9.34 -25.48
CA ILE A 31 -11.33 -10.42 -25.04
C ILE A 31 -12.53 -9.81 -24.33
N LYS A 32 -13.73 -10.36 -24.56
CA LYS A 32 -14.95 -9.88 -23.90
C LYS A 32 -14.80 -9.99 -22.39
N ARG A 33 -15.11 -8.91 -21.68
CA ARG A 33 -14.97 -8.81 -20.22
C ARG A 33 -15.69 -9.93 -19.46
N SER A 34 -16.83 -10.41 -19.96
CA SER A 34 -17.59 -11.51 -19.37
C SER A 34 -16.80 -12.81 -19.32
N GLU A 35 -15.97 -13.08 -20.33
CA GLU A 35 -15.20 -14.31 -20.50
C GLU A 35 -13.94 -14.33 -19.61
N ILE A 36 -13.39 -13.16 -19.29
CA ILE A 36 -12.17 -12.99 -18.47
C ILE A 36 -12.43 -12.24 -17.16
N SER A 37 -13.68 -12.24 -16.68
CA SER A 37 -14.07 -11.58 -15.43
C SER A 37 -13.25 -12.06 -14.22
N GLY A 38 -12.88 -13.35 -14.22
CA GLY A 38 -11.98 -13.94 -13.24
C GLY A 38 -10.56 -13.34 -13.26
N TRP A 39 -10.07 -12.94 -14.44
CA TRP A 39 -8.76 -12.27 -14.57
C TRP A 39 -8.80 -10.87 -13.98
N TYR A 40 -9.81 -10.05 -14.29
CA TYR A 40 -9.98 -8.73 -13.66
C TYR A 40 -10.02 -8.84 -12.13
N THR A 41 -10.83 -9.78 -11.61
CA THR A 41 -10.96 -10.00 -10.17
C THR A 41 -9.64 -10.45 -9.54
N TRP A 42 -8.88 -11.32 -10.22
CA TRP A 42 -7.57 -11.76 -9.76
C TRP A 42 -6.55 -10.62 -9.78
N TYR A 43 -6.53 -9.80 -10.84
CA TYR A 43 -5.64 -8.66 -10.98
C TYR A 43 -5.84 -7.65 -9.84
N ASP A 44 -7.09 -7.22 -9.61
CA ASP A 44 -7.41 -6.25 -8.55
C ASP A 44 -7.08 -6.81 -7.16
N TRP A 45 -7.37 -8.09 -6.94
CA TRP A 45 -7.07 -8.76 -5.68
C TRP A 45 -5.56 -8.92 -5.46
N ALA A 46 -4.80 -9.36 -6.48
CA ALA A 46 -3.37 -9.60 -6.38
C ALA A 46 -2.60 -8.29 -6.16
N THR A 47 -2.93 -7.25 -6.95
CA THR A 47 -2.34 -5.91 -6.79
C THR A 47 -2.68 -5.34 -5.41
N ASN A 48 -3.93 -5.39 -4.96
CA ASN A 48 -4.28 -4.92 -3.63
C ASN A 48 -3.56 -5.69 -2.53
N LYS A 49 -3.44 -7.02 -2.67
CA LYS A 49 -2.73 -7.87 -1.69
C LYS A 49 -1.26 -7.47 -1.55
N LEU A 50 -0.55 -7.22 -2.65
CA LEU A 50 0.84 -6.78 -2.63
C LEU A 50 0.98 -5.35 -2.07
N ARG A 51 0.09 -4.43 -2.46
CA ARG A 51 0.08 -3.05 -1.97
C ARG A 51 -0.15 -2.94 -0.47
N MET A 52 -0.84 -3.89 0.14
CA MET A 52 -1.12 -3.90 1.58
C MET A 52 0.07 -4.33 2.43
N LEU A 53 1.17 -4.81 1.85
CA LEU A 53 2.32 -5.35 2.59
C LEU A 53 3.25 -4.28 3.18
N GLY A 54 3.06 -3.00 2.83
CA GLY A 54 3.90 -1.90 3.28
C GLY A 54 3.51 -0.60 2.60
N TYR A 55 4.47 0.32 2.41
CA TYR A 55 4.22 1.65 1.84
C TYR A 55 4.27 1.63 0.31
N PRO A 56 3.13 1.79 -0.40
CA PRO A 56 3.11 1.75 -1.86
C PRO A 56 3.51 3.11 -2.47
N LEU A 57 4.79 3.28 -2.75
CA LEU A 57 5.34 4.51 -3.35
C LEU A 57 4.79 4.79 -4.76
N GLN A 58 4.62 3.74 -5.56
CA GLN A 58 4.04 3.81 -6.90
C GLN A 58 3.07 2.64 -7.11
N TYR A 59 2.45 2.55 -8.30
CA TYR A 59 1.48 1.49 -8.57
C TYR A 59 2.06 0.09 -8.37
N SER A 60 3.32 -0.12 -8.77
CA SER A 60 4.01 -1.41 -8.82
C SER A 60 5.21 -1.53 -7.88
N VAL A 61 5.39 -0.57 -6.97
CA VAL A 61 6.54 -0.49 -6.06
C VAL A 61 6.05 -0.27 -4.64
N VAL A 62 6.46 -1.16 -3.74
CA VAL A 62 6.09 -1.13 -2.32
C VAL A 62 7.35 -1.27 -1.46
N ILE A 63 7.53 -0.37 -0.49
CA ILE A 63 8.54 -0.55 0.55
C ILE A 63 7.96 -1.43 1.64
N VAL A 64 8.67 -2.52 1.94
CA VAL A 64 8.29 -3.48 2.99
C VAL A 64 9.40 -3.60 4.03
N SER A 65 9.04 -3.99 5.24
CA SER A 65 10.02 -4.38 6.25
C SER A 65 10.70 -5.69 5.87
N GLU A 66 12.03 -5.80 6.06
CA GLU A 66 12.71 -7.08 5.85
C GLU A 66 12.23 -8.17 6.81
N SER A 67 11.82 -7.79 8.02
CA SER A 67 11.24 -8.73 9.00
C SER A 67 9.93 -9.37 8.50
N ASP A 68 9.24 -8.75 7.54
CA ASP A 68 7.99 -9.21 6.97
C ASP A 68 8.14 -9.97 5.64
N LEU A 69 9.37 -10.28 5.19
CA LEU A 69 9.58 -11.00 3.93
C LEU A 69 8.93 -12.39 3.89
N GLY A 70 8.69 -13.02 5.05
CA GLY A 70 7.87 -14.23 5.13
C GLY A 70 6.45 -13.99 4.60
N LYS A 71 5.80 -12.93 5.07
CA LYS A 71 4.44 -12.52 4.61
C LYS A 71 4.43 -12.19 3.12
N VAL A 72 5.50 -11.57 2.61
CA VAL A 72 5.65 -11.27 1.18
C VAL A 72 5.71 -12.57 0.36
N ARG A 73 6.52 -13.55 0.77
CA ARG A 73 6.63 -14.85 0.09
C ARG A 73 5.30 -15.61 0.12
N ASP A 74 4.61 -15.60 1.25
CA ASP A 74 3.27 -16.20 1.37
C ASP A 74 2.26 -15.51 0.46
N ALA A 75 2.29 -14.17 0.35
CA ALA A 75 1.43 -13.45 -0.56
C ALA A 75 1.67 -13.86 -2.02
N ILE A 76 2.94 -13.95 -2.44
CA ILE A 76 3.34 -14.41 -3.78
C ILE A 76 2.84 -15.83 -4.03
N ARG A 77 3.03 -16.75 -3.07
CA ARG A 77 2.56 -18.15 -3.18
C ARG A 77 1.05 -18.21 -3.43
N VAL A 78 0.27 -17.51 -2.61
CA VAL A 78 -1.20 -17.54 -2.71
C VAL A 78 -1.69 -16.85 -4.00
N ILE A 79 -0.97 -15.84 -4.50
CA ILE A 79 -1.26 -15.23 -5.81
C ILE A 79 -1.10 -16.26 -6.92
N GLU A 80 0.00 -17.02 -6.91
CA GLU A 80 0.28 -18.07 -7.89
C GLU A 80 -0.67 -19.27 -7.77
N GLU A 81 -1.07 -19.66 -6.56
CA GLU A 81 -2.11 -20.69 -6.35
C GLU A 81 -3.44 -20.27 -6.97
N LYS A 82 -3.90 -19.04 -6.72
CA LYS A 82 -5.15 -18.53 -7.28
C LYS A 82 -5.08 -18.39 -8.80
N ARG A 83 -3.90 -18.02 -9.34
CA ARG A 83 -3.66 -17.99 -10.79
C ARG A 83 -3.77 -19.38 -11.42
N ARG A 84 -3.13 -20.39 -10.81
CA ARG A 84 -3.21 -21.79 -11.26
C ARG A 84 -4.63 -22.34 -11.21
N TYR A 85 -5.38 -21.99 -10.16
CA TYR A 85 -6.80 -22.34 -10.08
C TYR A 85 -7.59 -21.77 -11.25
N LEU A 86 -7.43 -20.48 -11.58
CA LEU A 86 -8.12 -19.85 -12.71
C LEU A 86 -7.72 -20.47 -14.06
N ARG A 87 -6.45 -20.83 -14.22
CA ARG A 87 -5.96 -21.55 -15.40
C ARG A 87 -6.66 -22.90 -15.58
N ASN A 88 -6.82 -23.66 -14.50
CA ASN A 88 -7.57 -24.94 -14.53
C ASN A 88 -9.06 -24.75 -14.85
N ASN A 89 -9.59 -23.53 -14.69
CA ASN A 89 -10.96 -23.14 -15.04
C ASN A 89 -11.03 -22.39 -16.39
N GLY A 90 -10.02 -22.54 -17.26
CA GLY A 90 -10.03 -22.02 -18.63
C GLY A 90 -9.57 -20.56 -18.79
N ILE A 91 -9.10 -19.91 -17.72
CA ILE A 91 -8.56 -18.54 -17.77
C ILE A 91 -7.04 -18.59 -17.63
N ASP A 92 -6.33 -18.59 -18.76
CA ASP A 92 -4.86 -18.67 -18.76
C ASP A 92 -4.21 -17.30 -18.58
N ILE A 93 -3.94 -16.95 -17.32
CA ILE A 93 -3.26 -15.71 -16.93
C ILE A 93 -1.74 -15.94 -16.98
N PRO A 94 -0.94 -15.09 -17.67
CA PRO A 94 0.52 -15.19 -17.65
C PRO A 94 1.11 -15.15 -16.23
N LYS A 95 2.33 -15.68 -16.05
CA LYS A 95 3.00 -15.60 -14.74
C LYS A 95 3.32 -14.15 -14.39
N PRO A 96 3.04 -13.71 -13.15
CA PRO A 96 3.45 -12.39 -12.70
C PRO A 96 4.98 -12.33 -12.48
N ASN A 97 5.57 -11.18 -12.72
CA ASN A 97 6.97 -10.91 -12.43
C ASN A 97 7.07 -10.12 -11.12
N ILE A 98 7.42 -10.80 -10.03
CA ILE A 98 7.50 -10.19 -8.69
C ILE A 98 8.92 -10.35 -8.18
N LYS A 99 9.56 -9.23 -7.86
CA LYS A 99 10.95 -9.15 -7.39
C LYS A 99 11.00 -8.52 -6.00
N ILE A 100 11.88 -9.07 -5.17
CA ILE A 100 12.22 -8.52 -3.86
C ILE A 100 13.66 -8.02 -3.95
N ILE A 101 13.85 -6.72 -3.84
CA ILE A 101 15.17 -6.09 -3.86
C ILE A 101 15.46 -5.65 -2.43
N ARG A 102 16.36 -6.38 -1.76
CA ARG A 102 16.85 -6.01 -0.44
C ARG A 102 17.82 -4.85 -0.57
N PHE A 103 17.69 -3.85 0.28
CA PHE A 103 18.63 -2.75 0.32
C PHE A 103 18.76 -2.22 1.74
N SER A 104 20.00 -1.94 2.13
CA SER A 104 20.30 -1.36 3.42
C SER A 104 20.84 0.05 3.19
N PRO A 105 20.31 1.08 3.89
CA PRO A 105 20.94 2.39 3.94
C PRO A 105 22.41 2.22 4.34
N LYS A 106 23.35 2.79 3.58
CA LYS A 106 24.79 2.68 3.88
C LYS A 106 25.20 3.70 4.93
N THR A 107 24.49 4.82 4.98
CA THR A 107 24.73 5.91 5.92
C THR A 107 23.46 6.26 6.69
N LYS A 108 23.62 6.97 7.81
CA LYS A 108 22.49 7.54 8.54
C LYS A 108 21.69 8.53 7.70
N GLU A 109 22.36 9.26 6.83
CA GLU A 109 21.73 10.21 5.92
C GLU A 109 20.81 9.49 4.92
N ASP A 110 21.23 8.34 4.38
CA ASP A 110 20.38 7.52 3.50
C ASP A 110 19.07 7.09 4.21
N GLY A 111 19.18 6.72 5.49
CA GLY A 111 18.02 6.39 6.32
C GLY A 111 17.11 7.61 6.51
N ARG A 112 17.68 8.77 6.82
CA ARG A 112 16.93 10.02 6.99
C ARG A 112 16.18 10.42 5.73
N ILE A 113 16.83 10.33 4.57
CA ILE A 113 16.22 10.61 3.25
C ILE A 113 15.06 9.65 3.01
N LEU A 114 15.25 8.35 3.26
CA LEU A 114 14.21 7.36 3.05
C LEU A 114 13.00 7.58 3.95
N TYR A 115 13.23 7.91 5.21
CA TYR A 115 12.15 8.29 6.13
C TYR A 115 11.38 9.50 5.62
N HIS A 116 12.10 10.56 5.21
CA HIS A 116 11.46 11.77 4.71
C HIS A 116 10.59 11.46 3.47
N LEU A 117 11.09 10.63 2.55
CA LEU A 117 10.34 10.18 1.39
C LEU A 117 9.05 9.45 1.79
N LEU A 118 9.13 8.53 2.76
CA LEU A 118 7.96 7.79 3.25
C LEU A 118 6.95 8.70 3.98
N ARG A 119 7.44 9.65 4.76
CA ARG A 119 6.64 10.67 5.44
C ARG A 119 5.89 11.53 4.43
N GLU A 120 6.58 12.08 3.43
CA GLU A 120 5.99 12.91 2.37
C GLU A 120 4.95 12.11 1.56
N TRP A 121 5.28 10.88 1.17
CA TRP A 121 4.34 9.98 0.51
C TRP A 121 3.04 9.81 1.33
N MET A 122 3.18 9.58 2.64
CA MET A 122 2.03 9.41 3.52
C MET A 122 1.23 10.71 3.65
N TYR A 123 1.91 11.84 3.83
CA TYR A 123 1.29 13.16 3.92
C TYR A 123 0.42 13.44 2.69
N HIS A 124 0.99 13.31 1.50
CA HIS A 124 0.28 13.53 0.25
C HIS A 124 -0.88 12.56 0.07
N THR A 125 -0.67 11.28 0.39
CA THR A 125 -1.73 10.26 0.29
C THR A 125 -2.92 10.58 1.18
N LEU A 126 -2.69 11.02 2.42
CA LEU A 126 -3.75 11.42 3.34
C LEU A 126 -4.44 12.70 2.88
N LYS A 127 -3.67 13.73 2.51
CA LYS A 127 -4.18 15.02 2.08
C LYS A 127 -5.08 14.91 0.85
N THR A 128 -4.62 14.24 -0.20
CA THR A 128 -5.41 14.01 -1.42
C THR A 128 -6.69 13.22 -1.13
N PHE A 129 -6.62 12.26 -0.19
CA PHE A 129 -7.82 11.53 0.19
C PHE A 129 -8.83 12.41 0.94
N ILE A 130 -8.38 13.27 1.86
CA ILE A 130 -9.23 14.24 2.56
C ILE A 130 -9.90 15.18 1.56
N GLU A 131 -9.14 15.79 0.64
CA GLU A 131 -9.66 16.67 -0.40
C GLU A 131 -10.74 15.98 -1.25
N SER A 132 -10.51 14.72 -1.62
CA SER A 132 -11.49 13.90 -2.35
C SER A 132 -12.76 13.61 -1.54
N ILE A 133 -12.66 13.49 -0.22
CA ILE A 133 -13.82 13.29 0.66
C ILE A 133 -14.61 14.59 0.81
N GLU A 134 -13.94 15.70 1.04
CA GLU A 134 -14.57 17.03 1.12
C GLU A 134 -15.33 17.37 -0.17
N GLU A 135 -14.77 17.05 -1.34
CA GLU A 135 -15.44 17.23 -2.62
C GLU A 135 -16.69 16.35 -2.74
N GLN A 136 -16.62 15.09 -2.32
CA GLN A 136 -17.77 14.18 -2.33
C GLN A 136 -18.89 14.65 -1.38
N ILE A 137 -18.56 15.22 -0.23
CA ILE A 137 -19.53 15.83 0.70
C ILE A 137 -20.21 17.02 0.01
N LYS A 138 -19.43 17.91 -0.64
CA LYS A 138 -19.96 19.07 -1.39
C LYS A 138 -20.89 18.67 -2.52
N GLN A 139 -20.63 17.53 -3.17
CA GLN A 139 -21.47 16.96 -4.22
C GLN A 139 -22.74 16.25 -3.68
N GLY A 140 -22.97 16.25 -2.37
CA GLY A 140 -24.15 15.64 -1.75
C GLY A 140 -24.12 14.12 -1.75
N LYS A 141 -22.94 13.48 -1.77
CA LYS A 141 -22.87 12.02 -1.63
C LYS A 141 -23.33 11.57 -0.25
N GLU A 142 -23.91 10.38 -0.21
CA GLU A 142 -24.45 9.78 1.01
C GLU A 142 -23.36 9.60 2.08
N GLN A 143 -23.62 10.11 3.29
CA GLN A 143 -22.71 10.09 4.43
C GLN A 143 -22.24 8.67 4.77
N THR A 144 -23.16 7.69 4.78
CA THR A 144 -22.84 6.29 5.11
C THR A 144 -21.81 5.67 4.15
N SER A 145 -21.83 6.07 2.88
CA SER A 145 -20.89 5.63 1.85
C SER A 145 -19.51 6.23 2.08
N ILE A 146 -19.47 7.51 2.45
CA ILE A 146 -18.25 8.25 2.78
C ILE A 146 -17.59 7.64 4.03
N GLU A 147 -18.33 7.45 5.11
CA GLU A 147 -17.83 6.82 6.35
C GLU A 147 -17.19 5.45 6.08
N ARG A 148 -17.86 4.62 5.28
CA ARG A 148 -17.36 3.30 4.92
C ARG A 148 -16.05 3.40 4.12
N LYS A 149 -15.94 4.37 3.22
CA LYS A 149 -14.73 4.62 2.42
C LYS A 149 -13.58 5.08 3.31
N VAL A 150 -13.82 6.01 4.23
CA VAL A 150 -12.81 6.51 5.18
C VAL A 150 -12.35 5.40 6.12
N ARG A 151 -13.26 4.63 6.74
CA ARG A 151 -12.89 3.51 7.61
C ARG A 151 -12.02 2.47 6.89
N LYS A 152 -12.36 2.12 5.65
CA LYS A 152 -11.54 1.20 4.82
C LYS A 152 -10.16 1.78 4.55
N PHE A 153 -10.09 3.07 4.20
CA PHE A 153 -8.83 3.74 3.93
C PHE A 153 -7.94 3.83 5.18
N MET A 154 -8.49 4.24 6.32
CA MET A 154 -7.75 4.28 7.59
C MET A 154 -7.22 2.91 8.00
N LYS A 155 -8.04 1.85 7.89
CA LYS A 155 -7.60 0.48 8.16
C LYS A 155 -6.42 0.08 7.27
N LYS A 156 -6.47 0.44 5.98
CA LYS A 156 -5.40 0.20 5.02
C LYS A 156 -4.13 0.94 5.41
N ILE A 157 -4.20 2.25 5.61
CA ILE A 157 -3.03 3.08 5.94
C ILE A 157 -2.36 2.60 7.23
N ARG A 158 -3.13 2.28 8.27
CA ARG A 158 -2.60 1.73 9.53
C ARG A 158 -1.92 0.37 9.34
N SER A 159 -2.46 -0.51 8.47
CA SER A 159 -1.83 -1.81 8.20
C SER A 159 -0.51 -1.70 7.43
N GLN A 160 -0.29 -0.60 6.70
CA GLN A 160 0.91 -0.34 5.93
C GLN A 160 2.00 0.36 6.76
N ASP A 161 1.65 0.95 7.90
CA ASP A 161 2.50 1.85 8.68
C ASP A 161 3.46 1.13 9.64
N PHE A 162 4.35 0.29 9.12
CA PHE A 162 5.30 -0.47 9.97
C PHE A 162 6.34 0.41 10.69
N LEU A 163 6.61 1.62 10.20
CA LEU A 163 7.48 2.60 10.88
C LEU A 163 6.74 3.42 11.95
N ASN A 164 5.43 3.24 12.11
CA ASN A 164 4.58 4.03 13.01
C ASN A 164 4.67 5.54 12.76
N ILE A 165 4.78 5.97 11.50
CA ILE A 165 4.84 7.39 11.11
C ILE A 165 3.61 8.13 11.60
N ILE A 166 2.44 7.49 11.56
CA ILE A 166 1.16 8.08 11.98
C ILE A 166 1.20 8.55 13.43
N LEU A 167 1.84 7.78 14.31
CA LEU A 167 1.92 8.11 15.73
C LEU A 167 3.02 9.16 16.02
N ARG A 168 4.06 9.16 15.18
CA ARG A 168 5.31 9.90 15.42
C ARG A 168 5.30 11.29 14.81
N ASP A 169 4.62 11.48 13.68
CA ASP A 169 4.54 12.77 13.00
C ASP A 169 3.26 13.52 13.36
N LYS A 170 3.41 14.73 13.90
CA LYS A 170 2.28 15.56 14.37
C LYS A 170 1.32 15.95 13.23
N GLU A 171 1.87 16.21 12.05
CA GLU A 171 1.11 16.68 10.90
C GLU A 171 0.30 15.52 10.30
N ILE A 172 0.93 14.37 10.11
CA ILE A 172 0.24 13.12 9.71
C ILE A 172 -0.85 12.75 10.70
N ARG A 173 -0.56 12.84 12.00
CA ARG A 173 -1.54 12.57 13.06
C ARG A 173 -2.73 13.54 12.98
N SER A 174 -2.49 14.81 12.69
CA SER A 174 -3.54 15.81 12.49
C SER A 174 -4.44 15.46 11.30
N LEU A 175 -3.87 15.02 10.18
CA LEU A 175 -4.65 14.58 9.01
C LEU A 175 -5.50 13.34 9.32
N MET A 176 -4.95 12.39 10.08
CA MET A 176 -5.71 11.22 10.54
C MET A 176 -6.92 11.61 11.40
N LEU A 177 -6.75 12.57 12.32
CA LEU A 177 -7.84 13.09 13.14
C LEU A 177 -8.89 13.84 12.31
N GLN A 178 -8.47 14.62 11.32
CA GLN A 178 -9.39 15.31 10.40
C GLN A 178 -10.29 14.30 9.67
N MET A 179 -9.74 13.18 9.21
CA MET A 179 -10.56 12.12 8.59
C MET A 179 -11.56 11.49 9.55
N GLU A 180 -11.17 11.29 10.82
CA GLU A 180 -12.09 10.79 11.86
C GLU A 180 -13.24 11.79 12.09
N ILE A 181 -12.95 13.10 12.17
CA ILE A 181 -13.95 14.16 12.34
C ILE A 181 -14.91 14.24 11.15
N LEU A 182 -14.41 14.15 9.91
CA LEU A 182 -15.24 14.21 8.70
C LEU A 182 -16.25 13.06 8.58
N THR A 183 -16.11 12.02 9.41
CA THR A 183 -16.91 10.78 9.35
C THR A 183 -17.43 10.31 10.70
N SER A 184 -17.43 11.20 11.70
CA SER A 184 -18.10 11.05 12.99
C SER A 184 -19.46 11.74 12.94
#